data_AF-X1AAS2-F1
#
_entry.id   AF-X1AAS2-F1
#
_cell.length_a   1.000
_cell.length_b   1.000
_cell.length_c   1.000
_cell.angle_alpha   90.00
_cell.angle_beta   90.00
_cell.angle_gamma   90.00
#
_symmetry.space_group_name_H-M   'P 1'
#
loop_
_entity.id
_entity.type
_entity.pdbx_description
1 polymer ?
#
loop_
_entity_poly.entity_id
_entity_poly.type
_entity_poly.pdbx_seq_one_letter_code
_entity_poly.pdbx_strand_id
1 'polypeptide(L)'
;MSEIEAIIDDLLNEEQNIFGVAIISKDGNLLTQTENWNIASDLDLINELLNQKIELGAKGISSLTVQGIKYMIVENTEERKIGTNITGKGHIIICPVPIGGTGALICYINPQAGPRDALFTTQEYAIKLKDFV
;
A
#
# COMPACT_ATOMS: atom_id res chain seq x y z
N MET A 1 14.69 -12.82 -12.95
CA MET A 1 14.16 -12.04 -11.81
C MET A 1 14.20 -10.60 -12.22
N SER A 2 13.05 -9.93 -12.26
CA SER A 2 13.02 -8.49 -12.50
C SER A 2 13.64 -7.73 -11.31
N GLU A 3 14.16 -6.53 -11.51
CA GLU A 3 14.71 -5.71 -10.40
C GLU A 3 13.64 -5.41 -9.35
N ILE A 4 12.38 -5.27 -9.78
CA ILE A 4 11.22 -5.12 -8.91
C ILE A 4 11.01 -6.37 -8.02
N GLU A 5 11.11 -7.58 -8.58
CA GLU A 5 11.01 -8.82 -7.80
C GLU A 5 12.11 -8.90 -6.73
N ALA A 6 13.35 -8.53 -7.06
CA ALA A 6 14.45 -8.51 -6.08
C ALA A 6 14.17 -7.53 -4.92
N ILE A 7 13.63 -6.35 -5.21
CA ILE A 7 13.24 -5.38 -4.19
C ILE A 7 12.11 -5.93 -3.30
N ILE A 8 11.14 -6.66 -3.86
CA ILE A 8 10.08 -7.31 -3.09
C ILE A 8 10.63 -8.43 -2.20
N ASP A 9 11.52 -9.27 -2.73
CA ASP A 9 12.14 -10.36 -1.97
C ASP A 9 12.93 -9.81 -0.78
N ASP A 10 13.73 -8.76 -1.01
CA ASP A 10 14.47 -8.07 0.05
C ASP A 10 13.53 -7.46 1.11
N LEU A 11 12.41 -6.84 0.69
CA LEU A 11 11.39 -6.28 1.59
C LEU A 11 10.79 -7.36 2.49
N LEU A 12 10.38 -8.49 1.92
CA LEU A 12 9.76 -9.59 2.64
C LEU A 12 10.76 -10.31 3.56
N ASN A 13 12.04 -10.34 3.20
CA ASN A 13 13.10 -10.87 4.04
C ASN A 13 13.40 -9.96 5.24
N GLU A 14 13.38 -8.64 5.04
CA GLU A 14 13.67 -7.65 6.07
C GLU A 14 12.50 -7.45 7.05
N GLU A 15 11.27 -7.37 6.53
CA GLU A 15 10.07 -7.12 7.34
C GLU A 15 9.09 -8.30 7.31
N GLN A 16 9.21 -9.15 8.33
CA GLN A 16 8.45 -10.39 8.46
C GLN A 16 6.95 -10.19 8.77
N ASN A 17 6.51 -8.97 9.11
CA ASN A 17 5.10 -8.68 9.33
C ASN A 17 4.35 -8.33 8.04
N ILE A 18 5.05 -8.12 6.92
CA ILE A 18 4.42 -7.93 5.61
C ILE A 18 4.06 -9.30 5.04
N PHE A 19 2.77 -9.57 4.93
CA PHE A 19 2.24 -10.83 4.44
C PHE A 19 1.88 -10.78 2.96
N GLY A 20 1.66 -9.60 2.38
CA GLY A 20 1.39 -9.46 0.95
C GLY A 20 1.91 -8.15 0.42
N VAL A 21 2.38 -8.15 -0.83
CA VAL A 21 2.90 -6.95 -1.52
C VAL A 21 2.22 -6.82 -2.87
N ALA A 22 1.94 -5.59 -3.28
CA ALA A 22 1.50 -5.24 -4.62
C ALA A 22 2.11 -3.90 -5.03
N ILE A 23 2.38 -3.73 -6.32
CA ILE A 23 2.96 -2.50 -6.87
C ILE A 23 2.06 -1.99 -7.99
N ILE A 24 1.70 -0.71 -7.91
CA ILE A 24 0.90 0.00 -8.91
C ILE A 24 1.82 0.98 -9.65
N SER A 25 1.80 0.94 -10.99
CA SER A 25 2.47 1.88 -11.89
C SER A 25 1.90 3.30 -11.80
N LYS A 26 2.65 4.30 -12.28
CA LYS A 26 2.15 5.68 -12.43
C LYS A 26 0.83 5.79 -13.22
N ASP A 27 0.56 4.87 -14.14
CA ASP A 27 -0.67 4.83 -14.94
C ASP A 27 -1.86 4.19 -14.20
N GLY A 28 -1.68 3.78 -12.94
CA GLY A 28 -2.71 3.15 -12.11
C GLY A 28 -2.89 1.64 -12.37
N ASN A 29 -2.03 1.03 -13.20
CA ASN A 29 -2.07 -0.40 -13.49
C ASN A 29 -1.26 -1.21 -12.48
N LEU A 30 -1.72 -2.41 -12.13
CA LEU A 30 -0.97 -3.37 -11.34
C LEU A 30 0.26 -3.88 -12.11
N LEU A 31 1.46 -3.64 -11.59
CA LEU A 31 2.71 -4.14 -12.16
C LEU A 31 3.00 -5.57 -11.72
N THR A 32 2.89 -5.83 -10.41
CA THR A 32 3.10 -7.14 -9.82
C THR A 32 2.46 -7.23 -8.44
N GLN A 33 2.27 -8.45 -7.93
CA GLN A 33 1.83 -8.73 -6.57
C GLN A 33 2.31 -10.12 -6.15
N THR A 34 2.36 -10.36 -4.83
CA THR A 34 2.60 -11.70 -4.27
C THR A 34 1.42 -12.63 -4.55
N GLU A 35 1.68 -13.93 -4.70
CA GLU A 35 0.67 -14.91 -5.15
C GLU A 35 -0.48 -15.15 -4.16
N ASN A 36 -0.28 -14.79 -2.89
CA ASN A 36 -1.20 -15.09 -1.81
C ASN A 36 -2.40 -14.11 -1.72
N TRP A 37 -2.45 -13.10 -2.59
CA TRP A 37 -3.57 -12.17 -2.69
C TRP A 37 -3.70 -11.61 -4.11
N ASN A 38 -4.84 -10.97 -4.38
CA ASN A 38 -5.14 -10.38 -5.68
C ASN A 38 -5.95 -9.10 -5.52
N ILE A 39 -5.32 -7.96 -5.78
CA ILE A 39 -5.95 -6.63 -5.63
C ILE A 39 -6.55 -6.09 -6.94
N ALA A 40 -6.45 -6.83 -8.04
CA ALA A 40 -6.81 -6.35 -9.39
C ALA A 40 -8.26 -5.84 -9.49
N SER A 41 -9.19 -6.49 -8.77
CA SER A 41 -10.61 -6.09 -8.75
C SER A 41 -10.89 -4.80 -7.97
N ASP A 42 -9.95 -4.36 -7.13
CA ASP A 42 -10.11 -3.22 -6.23
C ASP A 42 -9.24 -2.01 -6.65
N LEU A 43 -8.55 -2.09 -7.80
CA LEU A 43 -7.62 -1.05 -8.28
C LEU A 43 -8.29 0.31 -8.42
N ASP A 44 -9.54 0.37 -8.87
CA ASP A 44 -10.27 1.64 -9.02
C ASP A 44 -10.38 2.37 -7.67
N LEU A 45 -10.72 1.65 -6.59
CA LEU A 45 -10.84 2.21 -5.24
C LEU A 45 -9.48 2.61 -4.66
N ILE A 46 -8.45 1.82 -4.95
CA ILE A 46 -7.08 2.10 -4.51
C ILE A 46 -6.55 3.35 -5.21
N ASN A 47 -6.73 3.45 -6.53
CA ASN A 47 -6.35 4.61 -7.33
C ASN A 47 -7.14 5.86 -6.94
N GLU A 48 -8.42 5.73 -6.59
CA GLU A 48 -9.21 6.85 -6.05
C GLU A 48 -8.59 7.40 -4.75
N LEU A 49 -8.24 6.51 -3.81
CA LEU A 49 -7.57 6.91 -2.56
C LEU A 49 -6.18 7.51 -2.80
N LEU A 50 -5.42 6.93 -3.73
CA LEU A 50 -4.06 7.35 -4.05
C LEU A 50 -4.04 8.76 -4.64
N ASN A 51 -4.95 9.05 -5.57
CA ASN A 51 -5.05 10.31 -6.29
C ASN A 51 -5.86 11.39 -5.53
N GLN A 52 -6.46 11.06 -4.38
CA GLN A 52 -7.26 12.01 -3.62
C GLN A 52 -6.41 13.19 -3.11
N LYS A 53 -6.77 14.40 -3.56
CA LYS A 53 -6.32 15.66 -2.97
C LYS A 53 -7.37 16.15 -1.97
N ILE A 54 -6.97 16.25 -0.71
CA ILE A 54 -7.86 16.71 0.37
C ILE A 54 -7.77 18.23 0.43
N GLU A 55 -8.84 18.91 0.03
CA GLU A 55 -8.98 20.35 0.23
C GLU A 55 -9.24 20.69 1.71
N LEU A 56 -8.91 21.92 2.10
CA LEU A 56 -9.06 22.38 3.48
C LEU A 56 -10.54 22.31 3.90
N GLY A 57 -10.86 21.44 4.85
CA GLY A 57 -12.23 21.23 5.35
C GLY A 57 -13.06 20.18 4.61
N ALA A 58 -12.52 19.53 3.56
CA ALA A 58 -13.20 18.44 2.87
C ALA A 58 -13.07 17.11 3.64
N LYS A 59 -14.11 16.27 3.55
CA LYS A 59 -14.08 14.91 4.11
C LYS A 59 -13.39 13.98 3.10
N GLY A 60 -12.20 13.51 3.46
CA GLY A 60 -11.46 12.52 2.66
C GLY A 60 -12.10 11.12 2.70
N ILE A 61 -11.53 10.19 1.92
CA ILE A 61 -11.94 8.78 1.94
C ILE A 61 -11.62 8.20 3.33
N SER A 62 -12.66 7.72 4.01
CA SER A 62 -12.55 7.21 5.39
C SER A 62 -12.33 5.70 5.46
N SER A 63 -12.52 4.97 4.36
CA SER A 63 -12.29 3.53 4.32
C SER A 63 -11.97 3.05 2.91
N LEU A 64 -11.17 2.00 2.82
CA LEU A 64 -10.83 1.28 1.60
C LEU A 64 -11.28 -0.18 1.76
N THR A 65 -11.82 -0.78 0.70
CA THR A 65 -12.10 -2.22 0.68
C THR A 65 -11.13 -2.88 -0.29
N VAL A 66 -10.46 -3.94 0.16
CA VAL A 66 -9.56 -4.77 -0.66
C VAL A 66 -9.92 -6.23 -0.42
N GLN A 67 -10.21 -6.99 -1.47
CA GLN A 67 -10.67 -8.38 -1.40
C GLN A 67 -11.86 -8.61 -0.44
N GLY A 68 -12.80 -7.66 -0.40
CA GLY A 68 -13.95 -7.70 0.50
C GLY A 68 -13.64 -7.43 1.98
N ILE A 69 -12.39 -7.13 2.33
CA ILE A 69 -12.00 -6.69 3.68
C ILE A 69 -12.02 -5.17 3.72
N LYS A 70 -12.82 -4.61 4.63
CA LYS A 70 -12.90 -3.17 4.85
C LYS A 70 -11.82 -2.70 5.83
N TYR A 71 -11.02 -1.72 5.42
CA TYR A 71 -9.99 -1.06 6.20
C TYR A 71 -10.38 0.39 6.45
N MET A 72 -10.42 0.82 7.71
CA MET A 72 -10.66 2.22 8.07
C MET A 72 -9.36 3.00 7.90
N ILE A 73 -9.40 4.13 7.20
CA ILE A 73 -8.23 4.99 7.00
C ILE A 73 -7.94 5.72 8.31
N VAL A 74 -6.79 5.41 8.91
CA VAL A 74 -6.33 5.99 10.18
C VAL A 74 -5.20 7.00 9.98
N GLU A 75 -4.58 6.99 8.79
CA GLU A 75 -3.56 7.96 8.40
C GLU A 75 -3.61 8.17 6.88
N ASN A 76 -3.53 9.42 6.43
CA ASN A 76 -3.55 9.77 5.01
C ASN A 76 -2.67 11.00 4.77
N THR A 77 -1.46 10.75 4.31
CA THR A 77 -0.48 11.77 3.90
C THR A 77 -0.06 11.50 2.45
N GLU A 78 0.74 12.40 1.88
CA GLU A 78 1.35 12.19 0.56
C GLU A 78 2.38 11.05 0.55
N GLU A 79 3.00 10.77 1.69
CA GLU A 79 4.08 9.79 1.82
C GLU A 79 3.57 8.39 2.20
N ARG A 80 2.48 8.33 2.97
CA ARG A 80 1.83 7.08 3.35
C ARG A 80 0.34 7.24 3.61
N LYS A 81 -0.40 6.17 3.36
CA LYS A 81 -1.80 6.00 3.73
C LYS A 81 -1.94 4.66 4.46
N ILE A 82 -2.62 4.65 5.60
CA ILE A 82 -2.75 3.46 6.46
C ILE A 82 -4.23 3.14 6.66
N GLY A 83 -4.60 1.91 6.32
CA GLY A 83 -5.91 1.33 6.58
C GLY A 83 -5.84 0.21 7.61
N THR A 84 -6.76 0.19 8.57
CA THR A 84 -6.85 -0.88 9.59
C THR A 84 -8.22 -1.55 9.55
N ASN A 85 -8.25 -2.88 9.50
CA ASN A 85 -9.50 -3.61 9.66
C ASN A 85 -9.87 -3.70 11.14
N ILE A 86 -11.06 -3.19 11.50
CA ILE A 86 -11.54 -3.14 12.90
C ILE A 86 -11.96 -4.50 13.47
N THR A 87 -12.04 -5.53 12.63
CA THR A 87 -12.39 -6.90 13.03
C THR A 87 -11.16 -7.81 13.16
N GLY A 88 -9.95 -7.23 13.18
CA GLY A 88 -8.70 -7.98 13.40
C GLY A 88 -8.20 -8.76 12.18
N LYS A 89 -8.52 -8.32 10.96
CA LYS A 89 -8.04 -8.93 9.70
C LYS A 89 -6.81 -8.21 9.11
N GLY A 90 -6.03 -7.52 9.94
CA GLY A 90 -4.78 -6.89 9.52
C GLY A 90 -4.92 -5.47 9.02
N HIS A 91 -3.88 -5.02 8.34
CA HIS A 91 -3.70 -3.63 7.94
C HIS A 91 -3.20 -3.53 6.50
N ILE A 92 -3.39 -2.35 5.90
CA ILE A 92 -2.85 -2.00 4.60
C ILE A 92 -2.02 -0.73 4.77
N ILE A 93 -0.79 -0.74 4.29
CA ILE A 93 0.04 0.45 4.09
C ILE A 93 0.15 0.69 2.60
N ILE A 94 -0.13 1.92 2.17
CA ILE A 94 0.05 2.38 0.80
C ILE A 94 1.07 3.50 0.84
N CYS A 95 2.22 3.30 0.23
CA CYS A 95 3.27 4.31 0.08
C CYS A 95 3.31 4.77 -1.38
N PRO A 96 2.84 5.99 -1.69
CA PRO A 96 2.90 6.54 -3.03
C PRO A 96 4.33 6.64 -3.56
N VAL A 97 4.51 6.35 -4.85
CA VAL A 97 5.80 6.37 -5.55
C VAL A 97 5.70 7.28 -6.79
N PRO A 98 6.44 8.41 -6.82
CA PRO A 98 7.14 9.04 -5.70
C PRO A 98 6.15 9.55 -4.62
N ILE A 99 6.65 10.16 -3.55
CA ILE A 99 5.81 10.82 -2.53
C ILE A 99 4.81 11.78 -3.21
N GLY A 100 3.52 11.61 -2.91
CA GLY A 100 2.41 12.36 -3.54
C GLY A 100 2.08 11.96 -4.99
N GLY A 101 2.74 10.93 -5.53
CA GLY A 101 2.55 10.42 -6.88
C GLY A 101 1.38 9.44 -7.03
N THR A 102 1.25 8.91 -8.25
CA THR A 102 0.12 8.06 -8.68
C THR A 102 0.48 6.58 -8.79
N GLY A 103 1.76 6.23 -8.67
CA GLY A 103 2.19 4.86 -8.43
C GLY A 103 2.24 4.56 -6.93
N ALA A 104 2.34 3.29 -6.54
CA ALA A 104 2.39 2.93 -5.13
C ALA A 104 3.04 1.56 -4.87
N LEU A 105 3.69 1.47 -3.71
CA LEU A 105 3.94 0.21 -3.01
C LEU A 105 2.81 -0.02 -2.00
N ILE A 106 2.20 -1.21 -2.04
CA ILE A 106 1.11 -1.60 -1.15
C ILE A 106 1.51 -2.84 -0.38
N CYS A 107 1.44 -2.76 0.95
CA CYS A 107 1.78 -3.85 1.85
C CYS A 107 0.57 -4.23 2.72
N TYR A 108 0.22 -5.51 2.71
CA TYR A 108 -0.70 -6.11 3.67
C TYR A 108 0.08 -6.59 4.90
N ILE A 109 -0.30 -6.10 6.07
CA ILE A 109 0.39 -6.34 7.33
C ILE A 109 -0.39 -7.33 8.19
N ASN A 110 0.33 -8.27 8.80
CA ASN A 110 -0.17 -9.25 9.75
C ASN A 110 -1.03 -8.59 10.86
N PRO A 111 -2.23 -9.10 11.15
CA PRO A 111 -3.08 -8.60 12.24
C PRO A 111 -2.47 -8.63 13.65
N GLN A 112 -1.42 -9.40 13.88
CA GLN A 112 -0.74 -9.46 15.19
C GLN A 112 0.27 -8.32 15.41
N ALA A 113 0.63 -7.59 14.36
CA ALA A 113 1.54 -6.45 14.42
C ALA A 113 0.78 -5.13 14.32
N GLY A 114 1.34 -4.06 14.89
CA GLY A 114 0.85 -2.71 14.62
C GLY A 114 1.21 -2.30 13.17
N PRO A 115 0.34 -1.56 12.47
CA PRO A 115 0.65 -1.13 11.10
C PRO A 115 1.88 -0.22 11.03
N ARG A 116 2.20 0.50 12.13
CA ARG A 116 3.37 1.39 12.16
C ARG A 116 4.68 0.66 12.39
N ASP A 117 4.65 -0.61 12.77
CA ASP A 117 5.86 -1.41 13.01
C ASP A 117 6.59 -1.69 11.69
N ALA A 118 5.85 -1.93 10.60
CA ALA A 118 6.37 -2.16 9.25
C ALA A 118 6.52 -0.87 8.41
N LEU A 119 6.16 0.30 8.96
CA LEU A 119 6.04 1.54 8.19
C LEU A 119 7.40 2.03 7.67
N PHE A 120 8.41 2.04 8.53
CA PHE A 120 9.75 2.52 8.16
C PHE A 120 10.30 1.73 6.96
N THR A 121 10.31 0.40 7.06
CA THR A 121 10.78 -0.48 5.98
C THR A 121 9.95 -0.30 4.72
N THR A 122 8.61 -0.20 4.83
CA THR A 122 7.75 0.01 3.66
C THR A 122 8.07 1.33 2.93
N GLN A 123 8.31 2.42 3.66
CA GLN A 123 8.65 3.72 3.07
C GLN A 123 10.02 3.71 2.38
N GLU A 124 11.03 3.11 3.01
CA GLU A 124 12.37 2.97 2.43
C GLU A 124 12.33 2.18 1.11
N TYR A 125 11.56 1.10 1.05
CA TYR A 125 11.42 0.30 -0.16
C TYR A 125 10.57 0.98 -1.24
N ALA A 126 9.58 1.79 -0.87
CA ALA A 126 8.87 2.65 -1.82
C ALA A 126 9.82 3.65 -2.51
N ILE A 127 10.81 4.19 -1.80
CA ILE A 127 11.83 5.07 -2.38
C ILE A 127 12.71 4.32 -3.39
N LYS A 128 13.11 3.08 -3.09
CA LYS A 128 13.88 2.21 -4.01
C LYS A 128 13.13 1.93 -5.32
N LEU A 129 11.79 2.01 -5.31
CA LEU A 129 10.93 1.75 -6.47
C LEU A 129 10.74 2.96 -7.41
N LYS A 130 11.23 4.15 -7.05
CA LYS A 130 10.96 5.41 -7.77
C LYS A 130 11.24 5.39 -9.27
N ASP A 131 12.30 4.71 -9.68
CA ASP A 131 12.75 4.68 -11.07
C ASP A 131 12.11 3.51 -11.87
N PHE A 132 11.32 2.67 -11.20
CA PHE A 132 10.67 1.48 -11.78
C PHE A 132 9.15 1.63 -11.93
N VAL A 133 8.54 2.51 -11.15
CA VAL A 133 7.09 2.71 -11.02
C VAL A 133 6.60 3.92 -11.78
#